data_AF-B6JVG5-F1
#
_entry.id   AF-B6JVG5-F1
#
_cell.length_a   1.000
_cell.length_b   1.000
_cell.length_c   1.000
_cell.angle_alpha   90.00
_cell.angle_beta   90.00
_cell.angle_gamma   90.00
#
_symmetry.space_group_name_H-M   'P 1'
#
loop_
_entity.id
_entity.type
_entity.pdbx_description
1 polymer ?
#
loop_
_entity_poly.entity_id
_entity_poly.type
_entity_poly.pdbx_seq_one_letter_code
_entity_poly.pdbx_strand_id
1 'polypeptide(L)'
;METPTPVKPNAQLVQSEIECVNTPIQFPNGQLKHPVRKIETPKALPNVRCLVRARIPTVQGTEIFLHLYKNDQDTKEHLAIVFGNNIRSSSLDAVQEGETEMDRMIRGAYVGKLYPGRTTSTADFKVQQTETEDSDAPYLVRIHSECYTGETAWSARCDCGEQLNEAARLISNEGNGVIVYLRQEGRGIGLAEKLKAYNLQDLGNDTVEANLLLQHPADSRSYGIATSILVDLGLHDIRLLTNNPDKITSIEGPNDEVHVVERVSMIPKAWKGEKGVKSKELGDYLRTKITKMGHLLDVPDKL
;
A
#
# COMPACT_ATOMS: atom_id res chain seq x y z
N MET A 1 26.53 49.75 -10.59
CA MET A 1 25.57 48.63 -10.69
C MET A 1 26.39 47.43 -11.14
N GLU A 2 26.92 46.68 -10.16
CA GLU A 2 27.72 45.48 -10.43
C GLU A 2 26.77 44.31 -10.71
N THR A 3 27.05 43.59 -11.79
CA THR A 3 26.35 42.37 -12.18
C THR A 3 26.79 41.21 -11.27
N PRO A 4 25.88 40.39 -10.72
CA PRO A 4 26.27 39.30 -9.84
C PRO A 4 26.87 38.15 -10.67
N THR A 5 28.06 37.72 -10.28
CA THR A 5 28.76 36.53 -10.76
C THR A 5 27.94 35.25 -10.48
N PRO A 6 27.89 34.27 -11.41
CA PRO A 6 27.21 33.01 -11.18
C PRO A 6 27.99 32.17 -10.17
N VAL A 7 27.33 31.79 -9.07
CA VAL A 7 27.84 30.82 -8.10
C VAL A 7 27.85 29.44 -8.78
N LYS A 8 29.04 28.85 -8.96
CA LYS A 8 29.16 27.45 -9.39
C LYS A 8 28.59 26.54 -8.29
N PRO A 9 27.69 25.59 -8.62
CA PRO A 9 27.26 24.60 -7.64
C PRO A 9 28.43 23.68 -7.29
N ASN A 10 28.66 23.53 -5.99
CA ASN A 10 29.69 22.66 -5.44
C ASN A 10 29.23 21.20 -5.63
N ALA A 11 29.66 20.57 -6.73
CA ALA A 11 29.39 19.17 -7.03
C ALA A 11 30.33 18.26 -6.21
N GLN A 12 30.05 18.15 -4.91
CA GLN A 12 30.50 17.04 -4.08
C GLN A 12 29.28 16.51 -3.32
N LEU A 13 28.36 15.91 -4.06
CA LEU A 13 27.44 14.93 -3.49
C LEU A 13 28.20 13.60 -3.48
N VAL A 14 28.45 13.11 -2.27
CA VAL A 14 29.08 11.83 -1.98
C VAL A 14 28.28 10.75 -2.71
N GLN A 15 28.85 10.20 -3.79
CA GLN A 15 28.41 8.93 -4.35
C GLN A 15 28.79 7.84 -3.35
N SER A 16 27.91 7.52 -2.39
CA SER A 16 28.01 6.24 -1.71
C SER A 16 27.57 5.17 -2.71
N GLU A 17 28.53 4.44 -3.26
CA GLU A 17 28.27 3.19 -3.98
C GLU A 17 27.57 2.24 -3.01
N ILE A 18 26.27 2.03 -3.23
CA ILE A 18 25.47 1.05 -2.48
C ILE A 18 25.85 -0.34 -3.03
N GLU A 19 26.75 -1.04 -2.35
CA GLU A 19 27.04 -2.44 -2.64
C GLU A 19 25.76 -3.28 -2.48
N CYS A 20 25.29 -3.85 -3.59
CA CYS A 20 24.17 -4.79 -3.62
C CYS A 20 24.65 -6.16 -3.12
N VAL A 21 24.28 -6.53 -1.90
CA VAL A 21 24.47 -7.90 -1.41
C VAL A 21 23.40 -8.78 -2.03
N ASN A 22 23.79 -9.54 -3.06
CA ASN A 22 22.92 -10.40 -3.86
C ASN A 22 22.72 -11.79 -3.21
N THR A 23 21.92 -11.88 -2.14
CA THR A 23 21.50 -13.20 -1.63
C THR A 23 20.01 -13.41 -1.91
N PRO A 24 19.62 -14.22 -2.93
CA PRO A 24 18.23 -14.57 -3.14
C PRO A 24 17.74 -15.48 -2.02
N ILE A 25 16.61 -15.14 -1.40
CA ILE A 25 15.92 -15.94 -0.38
C ILE A 25 14.75 -16.64 -1.07
N GLN A 26 14.42 -17.88 -0.72
CA GLN A 26 13.31 -18.60 -1.35
C GLN A 26 12.02 -18.44 -0.52
N PHE A 27 10.89 -18.14 -1.18
CA PHE A 27 9.56 -18.25 -0.57
C PHE A 27 9.22 -19.74 -0.29
N PRO A 28 8.38 -20.06 0.69
CA PRO A 28 7.94 -21.43 0.97
C PRO A 28 7.35 -22.16 -0.25
N ASN A 29 6.75 -21.42 -1.18
CA ASN A 29 6.18 -21.94 -2.42
C ASN A 29 7.20 -22.14 -3.57
N GLY A 30 8.49 -21.93 -3.30
CA GLY A 30 9.57 -22.10 -4.27
C GLY A 30 9.87 -20.87 -5.14
N GLN A 31 9.09 -19.79 -5.06
CA GLN A 31 9.42 -18.52 -5.73
C GLN A 31 10.69 -17.89 -5.13
N LEU A 32 11.48 -17.17 -5.94
CA LEU A 32 12.69 -16.48 -5.46
C LEU A 32 12.36 -15.04 -5.00
N LYS A 33 12.86 -14.65 -3.82
CA LYS A 33 13.06 -13.24 -3.45
C LYS A 33 14.23 -12.73 -4.28
N HIS A 34 13.95 -11.76 -5.15
CA HIS A 34 14.96 -11.10 -5.97
C HIS A 34 15.88 -10.24 -5.09
N PRO A 35 17.14 -9.99 -5.50
CA PRO A 35 18.03 -9.10 -4.76
C PRO A 35 17.36 -7.73 -4.58
N VAL A 36 17.33 -7.27 -3.34
CA VAL A 36 16.57 -6.09 -2.92
C VAL A 36 17.54 -4.95 -2.64
N ARG A 37 17.14 -3.72 -2.94
CA ARG A 37 17.90 -2.56 -2.49
C ARG A 37 17.85 -2.53 -0.96
N LYS A 38 19.00 -2.31 -0.32
CA LYS A 38 19.08 -2.16 1.13
C LYS A 38 18.36 -0.86 1.53
N ILE A 39 17.06 -0.95 1.79
CA ILE A 39 16.29 0.16 2.35
C ILE A 39 16.60 0.18 3.84
N GLU A 40 17.01 1.35 4.35
CA GLU A 40 17.15 1.55 5.79
C GLU A 40 15.83 1.21 6.47
N THR A 41 15.80 0.08 7.15
CA THR A 41 14.63 -0.39 7.88
C THR A 41 14.64 0.33 9.24
N PRO A 42 13.55 1.00 9.63
CA PRO A 42 13.52 1.67 10.93
C PRO A 42 13.74 0.64 12.05
N LYS A 43 14.47 1.04 13.10
CA LYS A 43 14.80 0.15 14.23
C LYS A 43 13.57 -0.38 14.97
N ALA A 44 12.45 0.31 14.86
CA ALA A 44 11.17 -0.07 15.44
C ALA A 44 10.04 0.35 14.50
N LEU A 45 8.95 -0.39 14.53
CA LEU A 45 7.72 -0.04 13.82
C LEU A 45 7.02 1.17 14.49
N PRO A 46 6.35 2.03 13.70
CA PRO A 46 5.51 3.10 14.25
C PRO A 46 4.35 2.53 15.05
N ASN A 47 3.88 3.30 16.03
CA ASN A 47 2.64 2.99 16.71
C ASN A 47 1.47 3.42 15.82
N VAL A 48 0.49 2.53 15.66
CA VAL A 48 -0.76 2.84 14.94
C VAL A 48 -1.95 2.53 15.83
N ARG A 49 -3.05 3.24 15.60
CA ARG A 49 -4.32 3.01 16.30
C ARG A 49 -5.48 3.17 15.34
N CYS A 50 -6.34 2.16 15.26
CA CYS A 50 -7.60 2.25 14.53
C CYS A 50 -8.59 3.11 15.33
N LEU A 51 -8.96 4.26 14.77
CA LEU A 51 -9.88 5.20 15.40
C LEU A 51 -11.32 4.76 15.24
N VAL A 52 -11.68 4.41 14.01
CA VAL A 52 -13.06 4.15 13.61
C VAL A 52 -13.11 3.11 12.50
N ARG A 53 -14.17 2.31 12.51
CA ARG A 53 -14.53 1.37 11.44
C ARG A 53 -15.96 1.57 10.99
N ALA A 54 -16.18 1.56 9.68
CA ALA A 54 -17.53 1.59 9.11
C ALA A 54 -17.71 0.55 8.01
N ARG A 55 -18.89 -0.09 7.99
CA ARG A 55 -19.32 -0.97 6.91
C ARG A 55 -19.65 -0.13 5.67
N ILE A 56 -19.07 -0.49 4.54
CA ILE A 56 -19.35 0.09 3.22
C ILE A 56 -20.11 -0.95 2.39
N PRO A 57 -21.41 -0.73 2.13
CA PRO A 57 -22.18 -1.62 1.26
C PRO A 57 -21.59 -1.65 -0.14
N THR A 58 -21.40 -2.85 -0.71
CA THR A 58 -20.98 -3.03 -2.11
C THR A 58 -22.08 -3.68 -2.92
N VAL A 59 -22.02 -3.51 -4.25
CA VAL A 59 -22.93 -4.18 -5.19
C VAL A 59 -22.52 -5.61 -5.50
N GLN A 60 -21.33 -6.04 -5.06
CA GLN A 60 -20.71 -7.32 -5.42
C GLN A 60 -20.90 -8.40 -4.37
N GLY A 61 -21.71 -8.15 -3.34
CA GLY A 61 -22.06 -9.11 -2.29
C GLY A 61 -21.03 -9.20 -1.16
N THR A 62 -19.74 -9.03 -1.43
CA THR A 62 -18.68 -9.00 -0.41
C THR A 62 -18.81 -7.75 0.48
N GLU A 63 -18.95 -7.95 1.78
CA GLU A 63 -18.97 -6.84 2.75
C GLU A 63 -17.58 -6.23 2.88
N ILE A 64 -17.51 -4.90 2.83
CA ILE A 64 -16.27 -4.15 3.02
C ILE A 64 -16.38 -3.31 4.29
N PHE A 65 -15.28 -3.22 5.03
CA PHE A 65 -15.13 -2.34 6.19
C PHE A 65 -13.95 -1.41 5.99
N LEU A 66 -14.19 -0.11 6.09
CA LEU A 66 -13.11 0.87 6.15
C LEU A 66 -12.70 1.06 7.59
N HIS A 67 -11.41 0.87 7.84
CA HIS A 67 -10.76 1.18 9.11
C HIS A 67 -9.87 2.40 8.91
N LEU A 68 -10.04 3.42 9.75
CA LEU A 68 -9.25 4.64 9.73
C LEU A 68 -8.21 4.60 10.85
N TYR A 69 -6.94 4.74 10.47
CA TYR A 69 -5.79 4.67 11.37
C TYR A 69 -5.12 6.03 11.54
N LYS A 70 -4.69 6.32 12.77
CA LYS A 70 -3.65 7.33 13.05
C LYS A 70 -2.36 6.66 13.47
N ASN A 71 -1.27 7.42 13.37
CA ASN A 71 0.08 6.95 13.68
C ASN A 71 0.89 8.07 14.37
N ASP A 72 2.11 7.73 14.80
CA ASP A 72 3.05 8.64 15.46
C ASP A 72 4.21 9.12 14.56
N GLN A 73 4.25 8.72 13.29
CA GLN A 73 5.26 9.12 12.30
C GLN A 73 4.84 10.33 11.46
N ASP A 74 3.55 10.48 11.17
CA ASP A 74 3.01 11.62 10.45
C ASP A 74 1.65 12.07 11.00
N THR A 75 1.12 13.17 10.43
CA THR A 75 -0.16 13.75 10.83
C THR A 75 -1.34 13.24 10.00
N LYS A 76 -1.12 12.24 9.15
CA LYS A 76 -2.11 11.75 8.19
C LYS A 76 -2.91 10.61 8.77
N GLU A 77 -4.10 10.45 8.22
CA GLU A 77 -4.96 9.31 8.51
C GLU A 77 -4.80 8.29 7.39
N HIS A 78 -4.49 7.04 7.72
CA HIS A 78 -4.38 5.96 6.75
C HIS A 78 -5.58 5.04 6.82
N LEU A 79 -5.79 4.24 5.78
CA LEU A 79 -6.97 3.39 5.67
C LEU A 79 -6.56 1.93 5.53
N ALA A 80 -7.34 1.04 6.13
CA ALA A 80 -7.39 -0.36 5.71
C ALA A 80 -8.80 -0.66 5.20
N ILE A 81 -8.87 -1.11 3.95
CA ILE A 81 -10.09 -1.58 3.29
C ILE A 81 -10.11 -3.09 3.50
N VAL A 82 -10.91 -3.54 4.47
CA VAL A 82 -11.03 -4.95 4.85
C VAL A 82 -12.22 -5.55 4.13
N PHE A 83 -12.00 -6.67 3.46
CA PHE A 83 -13.02 -7.46 2.78
C PHE A 83 -13.36 -8.65 3.67
N GLY A 84 -14.65 -8.92 3.82
CA GLY A 84 -15.15 -9.96 4.72
C GLY A 84 -15.25 -9.49 6.17
N ASN A 85 -15.62 -10.42 7.05
CA ASN A 85 -15.97 -10.15 8.45
C ASN A 85 -14.93 -10.66 9.47
N ASN A 86 -13.93 -11.42 9.00
CA ASN A 86 -13.05 -12.21 9.88
C ASN A 86 -11.83 -11.43 10.38
N ILE A 87 -11.42 -10.38 9.65
CA ILE A 87 -10.25 -9.58 10.00
C ILE A 87 -10.69 -8.41 10.89
N ARG A 88 -10.08 -8.30 12.07
CA ARG A 88 -10.45 -7.30 13.08
C ARG A 88 -9.21 -6.61 13.63
N SER A 89 -9.37 -5.32 13.93
CA SER A 89 -8.33 -4.51 14.55
C SER A 89 -8.34 -4.66 16.07
N SER A 90 -7.19 -5.05 16.62
CA SER A 90 -7.01 -5.18 18.07
C SER A 90 -7.12 -3.83 18.78
N SER A 91 -6.54 -2.75 18.24
CA SER A 91 -6.68 -1.42 18.82
C SER A 91 -8.08 -0.82 18.69
N LEU A 92 -8.84 -1.18 17.64
CA LEU A 92 -10.26 -0.81 17.53
C LEU A 92 -11.07 -1.46 18.65
N ASP A 93 -10.85 -2.76 18.85
CA ASP A 93 -11.57 -3.63 19.79
C ASP A 93 -11.08 -3.51 21.24
N ALA A 94 -10.00 -2.79 21.52
CA ALA A 94 -9.61 -2.47 22.88
C ALA A 94 -10.70 -1.62 23.56
N VAL A 95 -10.99 -1.91 24.84
CA VAL A 95 -11.86 -1.05 25.67
C VAL A 95 -11.10 0.21 26.04
N GLN A 96 -11.74 1.36 25.88
CA GLN A 96 -11.14 2.65 26.26
C GLN A 96 -11.66 3.11 27.63
N GLU A 97 -10.82 3.82 28.36
CA GLU A 97 -11.18 4.35 29.68
C GLU A 97 -12.38 5.30 29.56
N GLY A 98 -13.44 5.05 30.34
CA GLY A 98 -14.68 5.83 30.30
C GLY A 98 -15.58 5.59 29.08
N GLU A 99 -15.24 4.65 28.19
CA GLU A 99 -16.04 4.33 26.99
C GLU A 99 -17.37 3.67 27.37
N THR A 100 -18.49 4.21 26.87
CA THR A 100 -19.80 3.55 26.97
C THR A 100 -20.00 2.54 25.83
N GLU A 101 -20.96 1.62 25.96
CA GLU A 101 -21.33 0.72 24.86
C GLU A 101 -21.76 1.47 23.59
N MET A 102 -22.36 2.65 23.76
CA MET A 102 -22.75 3.49 22.62
C MET A 102 -21.52 4.09 21.92
N ASP A 103 -20.55 4.62 22.68
CA ASP A 103 -19.30 5.15 22.12
C ASP A 103 -18.54 4.07 21.34
N ARG A 104 -18.50 2.86 21.90
CA ARG A 104 -17.89 1.69 21.29
C ARG A 104 -18.56 1.31 19.97
N MET A 105 -19.90 1.32 19.92
CA MET A 105 -20.65 1.12 18.67
C MET A 105 -20.45 2.24 17.66
N ILE A 106 -20.38 3.51 18.10
CA ILE A 106 -20.14 4.70 17.25
C ILE A 106 -18.77 4.62 16.57
N ARG A 107 -17.71 4.21 17.30
CA ARG A 107 -16.40 3.97 16.69
C ARG A 107 -16.38 2.72 15.79
N GLY A 108 -17.42 1.91 15.82
CA GLY A 108 -17.50 0.71 15.01
C GLY A 108 -16.85 -0.52 15.63
N ALA A 109 -16.52 -0.50 16.92
CA ALA A 109 -15.97 -1.63 17.66
C ALA A 109 -17.08 -2.60 18.12
N TYR A 110 -17.83 -3.15 17.15
CA TYR A 110 -18.93 -4.11 17.38
C TYR A 110 -18.73 -5.39 16.56
N VAL A 111 -19.48 -6.44 16.85
CA VAL A 111 -19.55 -7.67 16.04
C VAL A 111 -20.90 -7.78 15.36
N GLY A 112 -20.93 -8.25 14.11
CA GLY A 112 -22.16 -8.41 13.32
C GLY A 112 -22.68 -7.09 12.75
N LYS A 113 -24.00 -6.88 12.75
CA LYS A 113 -24.65 -5.75 12.07
C LYS A 113 -25.34 -4.81 13.06
N LEU A 114 -25.12 -3.50 12.89
CA LEU A 114 -25.90 -2.51 13.64
C LEU A 114 -27.35 -2.45 13.15
N TYR A 115 -28.26 -2.22 14.09
CA TYR A 115 -29.68 -1.99 13.84
C TYR A 115 -30.24 -1.01 14.89
N PRO A 116 -31.33 -0.28 14.57
CA PRO A 116 -31.95 0.64 15.52
C PRO A 116 -32.35 -0.07 16.82
N GLY A 117 -31.97 0.52 17.97
CA GLY A 117 -32.25 -0.05 19.29
C GLY A 117 -31.23 -1.07 19.81
N ARG A 118 -30.14 -1.34 19.09
CA ARG A 118 -29.03 -2.16 19.59
C ARG A 118 -28.39 -1.49 20.82
N THR A 119 -28.16 -2.27 21.88
CA THR A 119 -27.65 -1.77 23.17
C THR A 119 -26.26 -2.30 23.53
N THR A 120 -25.77 -3.34 22.86
CA THR A 120 -24.44 -3.89 23.09
C THR A 120 -23.65 -4.08 21.81
N SER A 121 -22.36 -3.76 21.89
CA SER A 121 -21.36 -4.00 20.86
C SER A 121 -21.17 -5.49 20.56
N THR A 122 -21.50 -6.37 21.50
CA THR A 122 -21.12 -7.80 21.46
C THR A 122 -22.26 -8.80 21.17
N ALA A 123 -23.46 -8.33 20.84
CA ALA A 123 -24.65 -9.17 20.66
C ALA A 123 -24.42 -10.41 19.76
N ASP A 124 -23.67 -10.23 18.66
CA ASP A 124 -23.53 -11.25 17.62
C ASP A 124 -22.26 -12.13 17.77
N PHE A 125 -21.48 -11.98 18.85
CA PHE A 125 -20.18 -12.68 18.98
C PHE A 125 -20.31 -14.20 18.87
N LYS A 126 -21.34 -14.78 19.48
CA LYS A 126 -21.55 -16.25 19.45
C LYS A 126 -21.92 -16.75 18.05
N VAL A 127 -22.63 -15.95 17.27
CA VAL A 127 -23.02 -16.29 15.90
C VAL A 127 -21.81 -16.20 14.98
N GLN A 128 -20.99 -15.16 15.15
CA GLN A 128 -19.78 -15.00 14.33
C GLN A 128 -18.76 -16.12 14.58
N GLN A 129 -18.56 -16.56 15.83
CA GLN A 129 -17.68 -17.69 16.14
C GLN A 129 -18.10 -19.02 15.49
N THR A 130 -19.39 -19.21 15.22
CA THR A 130 -19.89 -20.42 14.55
C THR A 130 -19.80 -20.35 13.02
N GLU A 131 -19.68 -19.15 12.45
CA GLU A 131 -19.61 -18.91 10.99
C GLU A 131 -18.19 -18.69 10.47
N THR A 132 -17.22 -18.44 11.35
CA THR A 132 -15.80 -18.41 10.99
C THR A 132 -15.33 -19.84 10.72
N GLU A 133 -15.38 -20.27 9.47
CA GLU A 133 -14.51 -21.35 9.01
C GLU A 133 -13.08 -20.84 9.10
N ASP A 134 -12.30 -21.37 10.06
CA ASP A 134 -10.86 -21.14 10.13
C ASP A 134 -10.22 -21.74 8.88
N SER A 135 -10.12 -20.92 7.85
CA SER A 135 -9.24 -21.17 6.73
C SER A 135 -7.82 -20.91 7.20
N ASP A 136 -7.02 -21.97 7.34
CA ASP A 136 -5.57 -21.89 7.56
C ASP A 136 -4.82 -21.15 6.42
N ALA A 137 -5.50 -20.81 5.32
CA ALA A 137 -4.89 -20.11 4.19
C ALA A 137 -4.58 -18.63 4.53
N PRO A 138 -3.33 -18.17 4.33
CA PRO A 138 -2.94 -16.78 4.52
C PRO A 138 -3.74 -15.79 3.67
N TYR A 139 -4.11 -14.66 4.26
CA TYR A 139 -4.95 -13.64 3.63
C TYR A 139 -4.25 -12.94 2.46
N LEU A 140 -5.03 -12.60 1.43
CA LEU A 140 -4.56 -11.79 0.32
C LEU A 140 -4.51 -10.30 0.72
N VAL A 141 -3.33 -9.70 0.56
CA VAL A 141 -3.05 -8.34 1.02
C VAL A 141 -2.49 -7.49 -0.10
N ARG A 142 -2.92 -6.23 -0.16
CA ARG A 142 -2.37 -5.19 -1.03
C ARG A 142 -1.95 -3.98 -0.21
N ILE A 143 -0.69 -3.56 -0.36
CA ILE A 143 -0.24 -2.25 0.12
C ILE A 143 -0.31 -1.26 -1.02
N HIS A 144 -1.21 -0.29 -0.93
CA HIS A 144 -1.46 0.69 -1.97
C HIS A 144 -1.00 2.08 -1.51
N SER A 145 -0.15 2.73 -2.31
CA SER A 145 0.23 4.13 -2.09
C SER A 145 -0.74 5.00 -2.89
N GLU A 146 -1.37 5.96 -2.23
CA GLU A 146 -2.29 6.93 -2.83
C GLU A 146 -1.74 7.53 -4.14
N CYS A 147 -2.59 7.55 -5.15
CA CYS A 147 -2.36 8.16 -6.44
C CYS A 147 -3.66 8.78 -6.97
N TYR A 148 -3.96 9.99 -6.52
CA TYR A 148 -5.16 10.74 -6.87
C TYR A 148 -5.40 10.82 -8.38
N THR A 149 -4.35 11.11 -9.16
CA THR A 149 -4.49 11.24 -10.62
C THR A 149 -4.85 9.92 -11.29
N GLY A 150 -4.31 8.79 -10.84
CA GLY A 150 -4.60 7.48 -11.41
C GLY A 150 -5.95 6.92 -10.95
N GLU A 151 -6.31 7.16 -9.69
CA GLU A 151 -7.48 6.58 -9.04
C GLU A 151 -8.75 7.37 -9.30
N THR A 152 -8.67 8.71 -9.22
CA THR A 152 -9.83 9.59 -9.27
C THR A 152 -9.94 10.32 -10.61
N ALA A 153 -8.80 10.72 -11.20
CA ALA A 153 -8.79 11.49 -12.45
C ALA A 153 -8.58 10.62 -13.71
N TRP A 154 -8.63 9.29 -13.58
CA TRP A 154 -8.47 8.32 -14.69
C TRP A 154 -7.22 8.55 -15.56
N SER A 155 -6.12 9.00 -14.94
CA SER A 155 -4.90 9.32 -15.67
C SER A 155 -4.33 8.10 -16.39
N ALA A 156 -4.02 8.28 -17.68
CA ALA A 156 -3.31 7.30 -18.47
C ALA A 156 -1.77 7.36 -18.30
N ARG A 157 -1.23 8.18 -17.38
CA ARG A 157 0.22 8.26 -17.13
C ARG A 157 0.76 7.12 -16.26
N CYS A 158 -0.12 6.44 -15.53
CA CYS A 158 0.24 5.37 -14.60
C CYS A 158 -0.88 4.33 -14.51
N ASP A 159 -0.58 3.17 -13.97
CA ASP A 159 -1.52 2.07 -13.77
C ASP A 159 -2.13 2.02 -12.36
N CYS A 160 -1.91 3.04 -11.51
CA CYS A 160 -2.29 2.98 -10.09
C CYS A 160 -3.79 2.72 -9.88
N GLY A 161 -4.67 3.36 -10.67
CA GLY A 161 -6.11 3.13 -10.58
C GLY A 161 -6.51 1.73 -11.03
N GLU A 162 -5.88 1.21 -12.09
CA GLU A 162 -6.09 -0.17 -12.55
C GLU A 162 -5.62 -1.18 -11.50
N GLN A 163 -4.47 -0.95 -10.88
CA GLN A 163 -3.94 -1.81 -9.82
C GLN A 163 -4.83 -1.82 -8.57
N LEU A 164 -5.40 -0.67 -8.16
CA LEU A 164 -6.31 -0.60 -7.03
C LEU A 164 -7.60 -1.40 -7.32
N ASN A 165 -8.17 -1.20 -8.51
CA ASN A 165 -9.37 -1.91 -8.93
C ASN A 165 -9.15 -3.42 -9.04
N GLU A 166 -8.01 -3.84 -9.59
CA GLU A 166 -7.69 -5.27 -9.72
C GLU A 166 -7.42 -5.91 -8.35
N ALA A 167 -6.75 -5.22 -7.43
CA ALA A 167 -6.57 -5.71 -6.06
C ALA A 167 -7.91 -5.88 -5.35
N ALA A 168 -8.81 -4.89 -5.46
CA ALA A 168 -10.15 -4.97 -4.90
C ALA A 168 -10.95 -6.15 -5.51
N ARG A 169 -10.84 -6.36 -6.82
CA ARG A 169 -11.49 -7.49 -7.50
C ARG A 169 -10.96 -8.84 -7.03
N LEU A 170 -9.64 -9.01 -6.97
CA LEU A 170 -9.00 -10.27 -6.54
C LEU A 170 -9.36 -10.61 -5.09
N ILE A 171 -9.24 -9.64 -4.19
CA ILE A 171 -9.56 -9.84 -2.77
C ILE A 171 -11.07 -10.08 -2.58
N SER A 172 -11.92 -9.34 -3.27
CA SER A 172 -13.38 -9.53 -3.20
C SER A 172 -13.80 -10.92 -3.66
N ASN A 173 -13.14 -11.46 -4.69
CA ASN A 173 -13.38 -12.82 -5.19
C ASN A 173 -13.00 -13.92 -4.18
N GLU A 174 -11.99 -13.68 -3.33
CA GLU A 174 -11.64 -14.60 -2.24
C GLU A 174 -12.54 -14.41 -1.02
N GLY A 175 -13.33 -13.33 -0.97
CA GLY A 175 -14.26 -13.02 0.11
C GLY A 175 -13.61 -12.45 1.36
N ASN A 176 -12.29 -12.61 1.53
CA ASN A 176 -11.54 -12.11 2.68
C ASN A 176 -10.16 -11.57 2.28
N GLY A 177 -9.75 -10.45 2.87
CA GLY A 177 -8.42 -9.88 2.68
C GLY A 177 -8.38 -8.37 2.89
N VAL A 178 -7.24 -7.73 2.64
CA VAL A 178 -7.03 -6.32 3.03
C VAL A 178 -6.31 -5.52 1.95
N ILE A 179 -6.79 -4.31 1.70
CA ILE A 179 -6.01 -3.25 1.04
C ILE A 179 -5.61 -2.22 2.10
N VAL A 180 -4.33 -2.13 2.44
CA VAL A 180 -3.79 -1.03 3.23
C VAL A 180 -3.52 0.14 2.30
N TYR A 181 -4.29 1.22 2.44
CA TYR A 181 -4.20 2.42 1.63
C TYR A 181 -3.44 3.51 2.39
N LEU A 182 -2.19 3.72 2.00
CA LEU A 182 -1.28 4.70 2.58
C LEU A 182 -1.39 6.02 1.82
N ARG A 183 -1.65 7.11 2.55
CA ARG A 183 -1.79 8.48 2.03
C ARG A 183 -0.44 9.15 1.80
N GLN A 184 0.32 8.56 0.89
CA GLN A 184 1.68 8.97 0.54
C GLN A 184 1.79 9.26 -0.97
N GLU A 185 0.97 10.21 -1.40
CA GLU A 185 0.93 10.69 -2.78
C GLU A 185 2.33 11.09 -3.30
N GLY A 186 2.55 10.84 -4.60
CA GLY A 186 3.77 11.23 -5.29
C GLY A 186 5.02 10.49 -4.83
N ARG A 187 4.88 9.33 -4.17
CA ARG A 187 5.98 8.65 -3.46
C ARG A 187 6.49 9.43 -2.24
N GLY A 188 5.60 10.15 -1.57
CA GLY A 188 5.90 10.90 -0.35
C GLY A 188 6.11 12.41 -0.55
N ILE A 189 6.31 12.88 -1.78
CA ILE A 189 6.51 14.31 -2.09
C ILE A 189 5.19 15.12 -2.15
N GLY A 190 4.04 14.42 -2.22
CA GLY A 190 2.73 15.05 -2.30
C GLY A 190 2.26 15.40 -3.72
N LEU A 191 0.98 15.78 -3.83
CA LEU A 191 0.31 15.97 -5.11
C LEU A 191 0.87 17.16 -5.91
N ALA A 192 1.10 18.30 -5.23
CA ALA A 192 1.57 19.51 -5.91
C ALA A 192 2.93 19.29 -6.60
N GLU A 193 3.87 18.65 -5.91
CA GLU A 193 5.19 18.33 -6.45
C GLU A 193 5.13 17.29 -7.57
N LYS A 194 4.26 16.28 -7.44
CA LYS A 194 3.98 15.33 -8.52
C LYS A 194 3.49 16.03 -9.79
N LEU A 195 2.58 17.00 -9.67
CA LEU A 195 2.08 17.75 -10.82
C LEU A 195 3.16 18.64 -11.45
N LYS A 196 4.07 19.22 -10.66
CA LYS A 196 5.26 19.90 -11.19
C LYS A 196 6.17 18.94 -11.97
N ALA A 197 6.40 17.74 -11.43
CA ALA A 197 7.20 16.72 -12.12
C ALA A 197 6.56 16.30 -13.45
N TYR A 198 5.22 16.22 -13.51
CA TYR A 198 4.49 15.98 -14.75
C TYR A 198 4.71 17.09 -15.79
N ASN A 199 4.66 18.36 -15.37
CA ASN A 199 4.95 19.47 -16.28
C ASN A 199 6.39 19.40 -16.82
N LEU A 200 7.37 19.06 -15.98
CA LEU A 200 8.76 18.89 -16.43
C LEU A 200 8.91 17.73 -17.42
N GLN A 201 8.17 16.64 -17.23
CA GLN A 201 8.14 15.53 -18.18
C GLN A 201 7.52 15.93 -19.52
N ASP A 202 6.46 16.73 -19.49
CA ASP A 202 5.83 17.26 -20.72
C ASP A 202 6.75 18.25 -21.46
N LEU A 203 7.67 18.89 -20.73
CA LEU A 203 8.76 19.70 -21.29
C LEU A 203 9.94 18.87 -21.83
N GLY A 204 9.88 17.54 -21.72
CA GLY A 204 10.85 16.61 -22.31
C GLY A 204 11.84 15.95 -21.34
N ASN A 205 11.76 16.23 -20.04
CA ASN A 205 12.63 15.59 -19.05
C ASN A 205 12.17 14.16 -18.76
N ASP A 206 13.10 13.25 -18.50
CA ASP A 206 12.73 11.92 -18.01
C ASP A 206 12.27 11.97 -16.54
N THR A 207 11.70 10.86 -16.02
CA THR A 207 11.20 10.81 -14.63
C THR A 207 12.28 11.06 -13.58
N VAL A 208 13.53 10.69 -13.85
CA VAL A 208 14.65 10.87 -12.92
C VAL A 208 15.11 12.33 -12.97
N GLU A 209 15.29 12.89 -14.17
CA GLU A 209 15.65 14.29 -14.39
C GLU A 209 14.63 15.25 -13.77
N ALA A 210 13.34 15.00 -13.97
CA ALA A 210 12.28 15.81 -13.38
C ALA A 210 12.34 15.84 -11.84
N ASN A 211 12.65 14.69 -11.20
CA ASN A 211 12.80 14.64 -9.75
C ASN A 211 14.08 15.34 -9.27
N LEU A 212 15.19 15.20 -10.01
CA LEU A 212 16.46 15.88 -9.71
C LEU A 212 16.31 17.41 -9.80
N LEU A 213 15.62 17.91 -10.82
CA LEU A 213 15.33 19.34 -10.97
C LEU A 213 14.50 19.91 -9.80
N LEU A 214 13.62 19.09 -9.24
CA LEU A 214 12.80 19.44 -8.08
C LEU A 214 13.49 19.12 -6.73
N GLN A 215 14.72 18.60 -6.76
CA GLN A 215 15.51 18.19 -5.59
C GLN A 215 14.80 17.13 -4.72
N HIS A 216 14.01 16.26 -5.36
CA HIS A 216 13.27 15.19 -4.68
C HIS A 216 14.06 13.88 -4.67
N PRO A 217 13.97 13.08 -3.58
CA PRO A 217 14.46 11.71 -3.60
C PRO A 217 13.65 10.87 -4.60
N ALA A 218 14.28 9.82 -5.15
CA ALA A 218 13.61 8.94 -6.12
C ALA A 218 12.40 8.18 -5.51
N ASP A 219 12.45 7.92 -4.20
CA ASP A 219 11.39 7.33 -3.39
C ASP A 219 11.61 7.69 -1.91
N SER A 220 10.67 8.37 -1.26
CA SER A 220 10.73 8.69 0.18
C SER A 220 9.69 7.92 1.00
N ARG A 221 9.11 6.87 0.43
CA ARG A 221 8.08 6.08 1.10
C ARG A 221 8.67 5.21 2.20
N SER A 222 8.00 5.22 3.34
CA SER A 222 8.17 4.23 4.40
C SER A 222 6.97 3.28 4.41
N TYR A 223 7.22 1.99 4.62
CA TYR A 223 6.17 0.97 4.72
C TYR A 223 5.94 0.49 6.15
N GLY A 224 6.68 1.02 7.15
CA GLY A 224 6.51 0.63 8.55
C GLY A 224 5.08 0.83 9.07
N ILE A 225 4.41 1.92 8.65
CA ILE A 225 2.99 2.16 8.98
C ILE A 225 2.10 1.03 8.44
N ALA A 226 2.37 0.54 7.23
CA ALA A 226 1.60 -0.58 6.68
C ALA A 226 1.84 -1.86 7.46
N THR A 227 3.08 -2.18 7.83
CA THR A 227 3.40 -3.32 8.69
C THR A 227 2.66 -3.22 10.03
N SER A 228 2.71 -2.06 10.70
CA SER A 228 1.99 -1.85 11.96
C SER A 228 0.47 -2.02 11.81
N ILE A 229 -0.12 -1.56 10.70
CA ILE A 229 -1.55 -1.77 10.42
C ILE A 229 -1.87 -3.25 10.25
N LEU A 230 -1.02 -4.03 9.56
CA LEU A 230 -1.22 -5.47 9.39
C LEU A 230 -1.15 -6.21 10.72
N VAL A 231 -0.16 -5.88 11.56
CA VAL A 231 0.00 -6.43 12.91
C VAL A 231 -1.23 -6.09 13.77
N ASP A 232 -1.72 -4.85 13.73
CA ASP A 232 -2.92 -4.45 14.46
C ASP A 232 -4.18 -5.22 14.03
N LEU A 233 -4.26 -5.58 12.74
CA LEU A 233 -5.30 -6.44 12.15
C LEU A 233 -5.09 -7.94 12.42
N GLY A 234 -4.02 -8.32 13.13
CA GLY A 234 -3.69 -9.72 13.44
C GLY A 234 -3.13 -10.52 12.26
N LEU A 235 -2.63 -9.85 11.21
CA LEU A 235 -2.14 -10.48 9.99
C LEU A 235 -0.62 -10.65 10.05
N HIS A 236 -0.18 -11.87 10.35
CA HIS A 236 1.25 -12.23 10.40
C HIS A 236 1.71 -12.91 9.12
N ASP A 237 1.02 -13.94 8.63
CA ASP A 237 1.34 -14.57 7.34
C ASP A 237 0.43 -14.04 6.25
N ILE A 238 1.00 -13.53 5.15
CA ILE A 238 0.24 -12.89 4.07
C ILE A 238 0.67 -13.32 2.67
N ARG A 239 -0.29 -13.30 1.74
CA ARG A 239 -0.02 -13.33 0.29
C ARG A 239 -0.06 -11.92 -0.24
N LEU A 240 1.06 -11.40 -0.74
CA LEU A 240 1.21 -9.98 -1.06
C LEU A 240 1.07 -9.70 -2.57
N LEU A 241 0.08 -8.87 -2.93
CA LEU A 241 -0.16 -8.36 -4.28
C LEU A 241 0.85 -7.25 -4.65
N THR A 242 2.02 -7.63 -5.19
CA THR A 242 3.08 -6.69 -5.55
C THR A 242 3.98 -7.15 -6.70
N ASN A 243 4.49 -6.18 -7.45
CA ASN A 243 5.61 -6.37 -8.38
C ASN A 243 6.89 -5.67 -7.88
N ASN A 244 6.83 -4.94 -6.77
CA ASN A 244 7.99 -4.26 -6.22
C ASN A 244 8.67 -5.19 -5.20
N PRO A 245 9.89 -5.69 -5.46
CA PRO A 245 10.60 -6.56 -4.52
C PRO A 245 10.96 -5.82 -3.23
N ASP A 246 11.30 -4.53 -3.31
CA ASP A 246 11.60 -3.69 -2.15
C ASP A 246 10.41 -3.60 -1.18
N LYS A 247 9.17 -3.63 -1.71
CA LYS A 247 7.97 -3.63 -0.87
C LYS A 247 7.80 -4.94 -0.10
N ILE A 248 8.31 -6.06 -0.62
CA ILE A 248 8.18 -7.36 0.05
C ILE A 248 8.98 -7.30 1.35
N THR A 249 10.27 -6.99 1.27
CA THR A 249 11.15 -6.92 2.45
C THR A 249 10.76 -5.81 3.41
N SER A 250 10.34 -4.64 2.90
CA SER A 250 9.96 -3.55 3.80
C SER A 250 8.69 -3.85 4.60
N ILE A 251 7.80 -4.71 4.09
CA ILE A 251 6.57 -5.09 4.78
C ILE A 251 6.83 -6.14 5.84
N GLU A 252 7.84 -7.00 5.67
CA GLU A 252 8.19 -8.01 6.68
C GLU A 252 8.58 -7.36 8.02
N GLY A 253 9.09 -6.13 7.98
CA GLY A 253 9.42 -5.36 9.17
C GLY A 253 10.83 -5.66 9.71
N PRO A 254 11.31 -4.90 10.70
CA PRO A 254 12.65 -5.06 11.24
C PRO A 254 12.85 -6.35 12.05
N ASN A 255 11.79 -6.97 12.56
CA ASN A 255 11.86 -8.19 13.37
C ASN A 255 10.92 -9.29 12.85
N ASP A 256 10.67 -9.32 11.54
CA ASP A 256 9.78 -10.29 10.89
C ASP A 256 8.37 -10.29 11.50
N GLU A 257 7.83 -9.10 11.79
CA GLU A 257 6.48 -8.95 12.35
C GLU A 257 5.38 -9.47 11.41
N VAL A 258 5.67 -9.47 10.11
CA VAL A 258 4.85 -10.02 9.03
C VAL A 258 5.72 -10.92 8.15
N HIS A 259 5.22 -12.04 7.68
CA HIS A 259 5.87 -12.90 6.70
C HIS A 259 5.09 -12.88 5.38
N VAL A 260 5.78 -12.51 4.31
CA VAL A 260 5.22 -12.65 2.96
C VAL A 260 5.46 -14.08 2.50
N VAL A 261 4.46 -14.94 2.64
CA VAL A 261 4.58 -16.37 2.28
C VAL A 261 4.44 -16.62 0.77
N GLU A 262 3.79 -15.70 0.07
CA GLU A 262 3.61 -15.74 -1.37
C GLU A 262 3.57 -14.33 -1.95
N ARG A 263 4.23 -14.14 -3.09
CA ARG A 263 4.05 -12.96 -3.92
C ARG A 263 3.03 -13.25 -5.03
N VAL A 264 1.96 -12.47 -5.06
CA VAL A 264 0.97 -12.49 -6.15
C VAL A 264 1.24 -11.33 -7.10
N SER A 265 1.53 -11.64 -8.37
CA SER A 265 1.91 -10.65 -9.37
C SER A 265 0.72 -9.77 -9.81
N MET A 266 0.96 -8.48 -10.00
CA MET A 266 -0.02 -7.49 -10.45
C MET A 266 0.25 -7.08 -11.90
N ILE A 267 -0.04 -7.96 -12.86
CA ILE A 267 0.24 -7.71 -14.27
C ILE A 267 -0.78 -6.73 -14.86
N PRO A 268 -0.35 -5.66 -15.58
CA PRO A 268 -1.26 -4.75 -16.27
C PRO A 268 -2.24 -5.52 -17.16
N LYS A 269 -3.53 -5.15 -17.11
CA LYS A 269 -4.59 -5.85 -17.84
C LYS A 269 -4.35 -5.84 -19.35
N ALA A 270 -3.84 -4.72 -19.86
CA ALA A 270 -3.45 -4.56 -21.25
C ALA A 270 -2.43 -5.61 -21.72
N TRP A 271 -1.54 -6.07 -20.85
CA TRP A 271 -0.51 -7.07 -21.15
C TRP A 271 -1.05 -8.51 -21.12
N LYS A 272 -2.19 -8.72 -20.44
CA LYS A 272 -2.94 -9.98 -20.44
C LYS A 272 -3.92 -10.10 -21.61
N GLY A 273 -3.91 -9.16 -22.55
CA GLY A 273 -4.89 -9.10 -23.64
C GLY A 273 -6.29 -8.61 -23.22
N GLU A 274 -6.43 -8.14 -21.99
CA GLU A 274 -7.70 -7.61 -21.47
C GLU A 274 -7.85 -6.11 -21.77
N LYS A 275 -9.08 -5.60 -21.60
CA LYS A 275 -9.34 -4.15 -21.66
C LYS A 275 -8.73 -3.48 -20.42
N GLY A 276 -7.73 -2.65 -20.64
CA GLY A 276 -6.99 -1.91 -19.61
C GLY A 276 -6.43 -0.59 -20.13
N VAL A 277 -5.70 0.13 -19.27
CA VAL A 277 -5.07 1.40 -19.63
C VAL A 277 -3.98 1.15 -20.68
N LYS A 278 -4.02 1.89 -21.78
CA LYS A 278 -3.02 1.85 -22.86
C LYS A 278 -2.66 3.28 -23.27
N SER A 279 -1.39 3.64 -23.17
CA SER A 279 -0.85 4.94 -23.58
C SER A 279 0.67 4.83 -23.70
N LYS A 280 1.28 5.80 -24.39
CA LYS A 280 2.74 5.89 -24.47
C LYS A 280 3.33 6.20 -23.09
N GLU A 281 2.71 7.11 -22.36
CA GLU A 281 3.14 7.56 -21.04
C GLU A 281 3.16 6.41 -20.03
N LEU A 282 2.16 5.52 -20.07
CA LEU A 282 2.14 4.31 -19.24
C LEU A 282 3.28 3.37 -19.62
N GLY A 283 3.55 3.17 -20.92
CA GLY A 283 4.64 2.35 -21.40
C GLY A 283 6.00 2.83 -20.89
N ASP A 284 6.26 4.13 -21.00
CA ASP A 284 7.49 4.78 -20.52
C ASP A 284 7.64 4.66 -18.99
N TYR A 285 6.53 4.81 -18.26
CA TYR A 285 6.46 4.64 -16.81
C TYR A 285 6.76 3.20 -16.36
N LEU A 286 6.11 2.20 -16.98
CA LEU A 286 6.32 0.79 -16.65
C LEU A 286 7.74 0.34 -17.02
N ARG A 287 8.26 0.79 -18.17
CA ARG A 287 9.66 0.56 -18.56
C ARG A 287 10.61 1.07 -17.48
N THR A 288 10.41 2.28 -16.97
CA THR A 288 11.23 2.87 -15.90
C THR A 288 11.17 2.03 -14.61
N LYS A 289 9.99 1.56 -14.21
CA LYS A 289 9.84 0.66 -13.05
C LYS A 289 10.64 -0.63 -13.18
N ILE A 290 10.66 -1.21 -14.37
CA ILE A 290 11.36 -2.48 -14.63
C ILE A 290 12.87 -2.24 -14.72
N THR A 291 13.30 -1.36 -15.63
CA THR A 291 14.72 -1.20 -15.96
C THR A 291 15.50 -0.42 -14.91
N LYS A 292 14.89 0.60 -14.28
CA LYS A 292 15.58 1.47 -13.31
C LYS A 292 15.24 1.14 -11.84
N MET A 293 14.11 0.47 -11.57
CA MET A 293 13.64 0.18 -10.21
C MET A 293 13.44 -1.31 -9.90
N GLY A 294 13.87 -2.22 -10.79
CA GLY A 294 13.91 -3.66 -10.50
C GLY A 294 12.55 -4.33 -10.27
N HIS A 295 11.46 -3.78 -10.80
CA HIS A 295 10.14 -4.40 -10.64
C HIS A 295 10.06 -5.75 -11.37
N LEU A 296 9.41 -6.71 -10.72
CA LEU A 296 9.24 -8.10 -11.15
C LEU A 296 8.10 -8.25 -12.16
N LEU A 297 8.32 -7.66 -13.34
CA LEU A 297 7.39 -7.72 -14.46
C LEU A 297 8.17 -8.08 -15.72
N ASP A 298 7.69 -9.08 -16.43
CA ASP A 298 8.20 -9.41 -17.76
C ASP A 298 7.60 -8.43 -18.77
N VAL A 299 8.48 -7.74 -19.50
CA VAL A 299 8.07 -6.83 -20.57
C VAL A 299 7.55 -7.66 -21.73
N PRO A 300 6.33 -7.43 -22.24
CA PRO A 300 5.88 -8.08 -23.46
C PRO A 300 6.79 -7.73 -24.64
N ASP A 301 7.02 -8.66 -25.57
CA ASP A 301 7.89 -8.46 -26.76
C ASP A 301 7.50 -7.24 -27.62
N LYS A 302 6.30 -6.70 -27.44
CA LYS A 302 5.82 -5.46 -28.07
C LYS A 302 5.19 -4.55 -27.01
N LEU A 303 5.90 -3.47 -26.67
CA LEU A 303 5.35 -2.29 -25.97
C LEU A 303 4.98 -1.21 -26.96
#